data_AF-A0A964AIR1-F1
#
_entry.id   AF-A0A964AIR1-F1
#
_cell.length_a   1.000
_cell.length_b   1.000
_cell.length_c   1.000
_cell.angle_alpha   90.00
_cell.angle_beta   90.00
_cell.angle_gamma   90.00
#
_symmetry.space_group_name_H-M   'P 1'
#
loop_
_entity.id
_entity.type
_entity.pdbx_description
1 polymer ?
#
loop_
_entity_poly.entity_id
_entity_poly.type
_entity_poly.pdbx_seq_one_letter_code
_entity_poly.pdbx_strand_id
1 'polypeptide(L)'
;MRFDPRLPLAAAILGLVGLGAACEPADPCDEYVDYICTCHAEDDRPGYDCETLRITYQNANPELQDDCQVSLDDQVDQDAEEGFQCAGDTGL
;
A
#
# COMPACT_ATOMS: atom_id res chain seq x y z
N MET A 1 -40.42 -33.90 -12.99
CA MET A 1 -40.52 -33.53 -11.57
C MET A 1 -40.14 -32.07 -11.46
N ARG A 2 -40.98 -31.24 -10.83
CA ARG A 2 -40.83 -29.78 -10.70
C ARG A 2 -40.06 -29.48 -9.40
N PHE A 3 -39.16 -28.49 -9.41
CA PHE A 3 -38.46 -28.00 -8.21
C PHE A 3 -39.02 -26.63 -7.82
N ASP A 4 -39.67 -26.57 -6.66
CA ASP A 4 -40.17 -25.36 -6.00
C ASP A 4 -39.12 -24.86 -4.98
N PRO A 5 -38.66 -23.59 -5.01
CA PRO A 5 -37.64 -23.08 -4.09
C PRO A 5 -38.24 -22.19 -2.99
N ARG A 6 -39.18 -22.72 -2.21
CA ARG A 6 -39.68 -22.05 -1.00
C ARG A 6 -39.69 -23.02 0.18
N LEU A 7 -38.58 -23.10 0.93
CA LEU A 7 -38.57 -22.92 2.39
C LEU A 7 -37.12 -22.85 2.96
N PRO A 8 -36.94 -22.14 4.09
CA PRO A 8 -35.67 -21.70 4.65
C PRO A 8 -35.18 -22.57 5.85
N LEU A 9 -34.06 -22.15 6.46
CA LEU A 9 -33.27 -22.76 7.55
C LEU A 9 -32.20 -23.79 7.12
N ALA A 10 -31.06 -23.26 6.69
CA ALA A 10 -29.78 -23.80 7.14
C ALA A 10 -28.84 -22.61 7.38
N ALA A 11 -28.76 -22.21 8.64
CA ALA A 11 -27.72 -21.32 9.12
C ALA A 11 -26.36 -22.01 8.91
N ALA A 12 -25.55 -21.47 8.01
CA ALA A 12 -24.12 -21.70 7.98
C ALA A 12 -23.45 -20.33 7.95
N ILE A 13 -23.47 -19.68 9.11
CA ILE A 13 -22.53 -18.60 9.44
C ILE A 13 -21.17 -19.28 9.56
N LEU A 14 -20.34 -19.14 8.55
CA LEU A 14 -18.90 -19.33 8.66
C LEU A 14 -18.28 -18.07 8.09
N GLY A 15 -18.08 -17.11 9.00
CA GLY A 15 -17.45 -15.83 8.74
C GLY A 15 -16.00 -16.04 8.30
N LEU A 16 -15.71 -15.56 7.09
CA LEU A 16 -14.37 -15.13 6.73
C LEU A 16 -14.22 -13.69 7.20
N VAL A 17 -13.82 -13.57 8.46
CA VAL A 17 -13.30 -12.34 9.04
C VAL A 17 -11.94 -12.06 8.42
N GLY A 18 -11.78 -10.83 7.92
CA GLY A 18 -10.51 -10.11 7.99
C GLY A 18 -9.68 -10.07 6.73
N LEU A 19 -9.95 -9.08 5.88
CA LEU A 19 -8.96 -8.09 5.42
C LEU A 19 -9.74 -6.90 4.85
N GLY A 20 -10.57 -6.30 5.69
CA GLY A 20 -10.81 -4.87 5.59
C GLY A 20 -9.54 -4.19 6.11
N ALA A 21 -8.52 -4.07 5.27
CA ALA A 21 -7.64 -2.92 5.42
C ALA A 21 -8.56 -1.71 5.27
N ALA A 22 -8.59 -0.87 6.30
CA ALA A 22 -9.37 0.34 6.29
C ALA A 22 -9.09 1.09 4.99
N CYS A 23 -10.12 1.45 4.22
CA CYS A 23 -10.02 2.58 3.31
C CYS A 23 -9.95 3.86 4.15
N GLU A 24 -8.91 3.99 4.97
CA GLU A 24 -8.38 5.30 5.29
C GLU A 24 -7.66 5.76 4.01
N PRO A 25 -7.82 7.03 3.59
CA PRO A 25 -6.97 7.57 2.54
C PRO A 25 -5.54 7.34 2.99
N ALA A 26 -4.79 6.56 2.22
CA ALA A 26 -3.42 6.25 2.57
C ALA A 26 -2.65 7.57 2.64
N ASP A 27 -1.86 7.70 3.70
CA ASP A 27 -1.05 8.86 3.99
C ASP A 27 0.09 8.90 2.96
N PRO A 28 0.26 9.98 2.18
CA PRO A 28 1.29 10.05 1.14
C PRO A 28 2.68 9.67 1.62
N CYS A 29 3.03 10.01 2.87
CA CYS A 29 4.30 9.59 3.42
C CYS A 29 4.34 8.11 3.78
N ASP A 30 3.25 7.52 4.27
CA ASP A 30 3.18 6.07 4.45
C ASP A 30 3.32 5.33 3.11
N GLU A 31 2.69 5.83 2.04
CA GLU A 31 2.84 5.25 0.69
C GLU A 31 4.28 5.36 0.18
N TYR A 32 4.91 6.53 0.34
CA TYR A 32 6.31 6.73 -0.02
C TYR A 32 7.24 5.75 0.73
N VAL A 33 7.10 5.66 2.05
CA VAL A 33 7.93 4.77 2.87
C VAL A 33 7.68 3.31 2.52
N ASP A 34 6.42 2.90 2.29
CA ASP A 34 6.10 1.54 1.91
C ASP A 34 6.67 1.18 0.53
N TYR A 35 6.61 2.11 -0.42
CA TYR A 35 7.24 1.94 -1.74
C TYR A 35 8.75 1.71 -1.60
N ILE A 36 9.47 2.63 -0.95
CA ILE A 36 10.93 2.51 -0.76
C ILE A 36 11.26 1.19 -0.04
N CYS A 37 10.51 0.84 1.00
CA CYS A 37 10.77 -0.36 1.79
C CYS A 37 10.36 -1.68 1.14
N THR A 38 9.46 -1.65 0.16
CA THR A 38 9.07 -2.85 -0.58
C THR A 38 9.95 -3.03 -1.81
N CYS A 39 10.28 -1.93 -2.48
CA CYS A 39 10.95 -1.93 -3.77
C CYS A 39 12.46 -1.83 -3.63
N HIS A 40 12.94 -1.07 -2.64
CA HIS A 40 14.35 -0.71 -2.50
C HIS A 40 14.96 -1.08 -1.15
N ALA A 41 14.34 -1.97 -0.37
CA ALA A 41 14.88 -2.38 0.93
C ALA A 41 16.25 -3.07 0.88
N GLU A 42 16.63 -3.65 -0.26
CA GLU A 42 17.96 -4.26 -0.47
C GLU A 42 18.96 -3.29 -1.11
N ASP A 43 18.56 -2.05 -1.38
CA ASP A 43 19.39 -1.05 -2.01
C ASP A 43 20.12 -0.20 -0.96
N ASP A 44 21.45 -0.18 -1.05
CA ASP A 44 22.34 0.54 -0.14
C ASP A 44 22.46 2.04 -0.45
N ARG A 45 21.58 2.60 -1.30
CA ARG A 45 21.53 4.04 -1.58
C ARG A 45 21.22 4.85 -0.30
N PRO A 46 21.89 6.00 -0.11
CA PRO A 46 21.58 6.89 1.01
C PRO A 46 20.14 7.40 0.88
N GLY A 47 19.35 7.24 1.94
CA GLY A 47 17.95 7.67 1.97
C GLY A 47 16.94 6.53 1.93
N TYR A 48 17.36 5.28 1.70
CA TYR A 48 16.47 4.11 1.66
C TYR A 48 16.45 3.27 2.96
N ASP A 49 17.00 3.82 4.05
CA ASP A 49 16.92 3.17 5.35
C ASP A 49 15.49 3.22 5.91
N CYS A 50 14.80 2.10 5.78
CA CYS A 50 13.42 1.91 6.22
C CYS A 50 13.15 2.24 7.68
N GLU A 51 14.10 1.98 8.58
CA GLU A 51 13.91 2.31 10.00
C GLU A 51 13.87 3.82 10.18
N THR A 52 14.83 4.54 9.59
CA THR A 52 14.88 6.00 9.62
C THR A 52 13.67 6.62 8.93
N LEU A 53 13.28 6.11 7.76
CA LEU A 53 12.14 6.63 7.00
C LEU A 53 10.83 6.53 7.79
N ARG A 54 10.53 5.35 8.36
CA ARG A 54 9.33 5.16 9.19
C ARG A 54 9.30 6.11 10.38
N ILE A 55 10.44 6.34 11.05
CA ILE A 55 10.50 7.27 12.18
C ILE A 55 10.33 8.72 11.73
N THR A 56 10.92 9.10 10.60
CA THR A 56 10.87 10.46 10.05
C THR A 56 9.44 10.85 9.68
N TYR A 57 8.68 9.92 9.12
CA TYR A 57 7.40 10.21 8.48
C TYR A 57 6.15 9.78 9.26
N GLN A 58 6.27 9.00 10.34
CA GLN A 58 5.13 8.48 11.14
C GLN A 58 4.12 9.54 11.64
N ASN A 59 4.50 10.82 11.70
CA ASN A 59 3.60 11.93 12.06
C ASN A 59 3.83 13.16 11.17
N ALA A 60 4.05 12.94 9.87
CA ALA A 60 4.31 14.01 8.92
C ALA A 60 3.19 15.06 8.94
N ASN A 61 3.60 16.33 9.00
CA ASN A 61 2.67 17.45 8.92
C ASN A 61 2.18 17.63 7.46
N PRO A 62 1.14 18.45 7.20
CA PRO A 62 0.59 18.57 5.85
C PRO A 62 1.60 19.00 4.77
N GLU A 63 2.61 19.80 5.13
CA GLU A 63 3.68 20.20 4.19
C GLU A 63 4.55 19.00 3.80
N LEU A 64 4.93 18.17 4.77
CA LEU A 64 5.66 16.93 4.52
C LEU A 64 4.81 15.91 3.75
N GLN A 65 3.49 15.90 3.93
CA GLN A 65 2.60 15.04 3.14
C GLN A 65 2.66 15.37 1.65
N ASP A 66 2.60 16.65 1.30
CA ASP A 66 2.72 17.11 -0.09
C ASP A 66 4.11 16.73 -0.65
N ASP A 67 5.17 16.91 0.13
CA ASP A 67 6.55 16.57 -0.27
C ASP A 67 6.73 15.05 -0.49
N CYS A 68 6.10 14.21 0.33
CA CYS A 68 6.13 12.75 0.18
C CYS A 68 5.43 12.30 -1.10
N GLN A 69 4.30 12.93 -1.45
CA GLN A 69 3.61 12.63 -2.70
C GLN A 69 4.51 12.93 -3.91
N VAL A 70 5.12 14.11 -3.94
CA VAL A 70 6.06 14.49 -5.01
C VAL A 70 7.26 13.54 -5.06
N SER A 71 7.81 13.17 -3.89
CA SER A 71 8.96 12.27 -3.81
C SER A 71 8.64 10.84 -4.27
N LEU A 72 7.41 10.37 -4.02
CA LEU A 72 6.93 9.08 -4.52
C LEU A 72 6.78 9.11 -6.05
N ASP A 73 6.13 10.15 -6.59
CA ASP A 73 5.96 10.31 -8.03
C ASP A 73 7.34 10.37 -8.74
N ASP A 74 8.26 11.19 -8.24
CA ASP A 74 9.62 11.32 -8.79
C ASP A 74 10.38 9.98 -8.73
N GLN A 75 10.23 9.21 -7.65
CA GLN A 75 10.88 7.92 -7.49
C GLN A 75 10.34 6.88 -8.47
N VAL A 76 9.02 6.81 -8.64
CA VAL A 76 8.38 5.88 -9.58
C VAL A 76 8.78 6.20 -11.02
N ASP A 77 8.82 7.49 -11.37
CA ASP A 77 9.26 7.93 -12.70
C ASP A 77 10.74 7.60 -12.93
N GLN A 78 11.61 7.86 -11.93
CA GLN A 78 13.03 7.51 -12.02
C GLN A 78 13.22 6.01 -12.21
N ASP A 79 12.52 5.19 -11.43
CA ASP A 79 12.60 3.73 -11.54
C ASP A 79 12.15 3.25 -12.92
N ALA A 80 11.07 3.82 -13.45
CA ALA A 80 10.58 3.52 -14.80
C ALA A 80 11.61 3.90 -15.89
N GLU A 81 12.26 5.05 -15.77
CA GLU A 81 13.34 5.48 -16.68
C GLU A 81 14.57 4.58 -16.60
N GLU A 82 14.91 4.08 -15.41
CA GLU A 82 16.01 3.14 -15.17
C GLU A 82 15.64 1.68 -15.56
N GLY A 83 14.38 1.42 -15.90
CA GLY A 83 13.88 0.09 -16.22
C GLY A 83 13.71 -0.81 -14.99
N PHE A 84 13.66 -0.22 -13.80
CA PHE A 84 13.30 -0.88 -12.55
C PHE A 84 11.76 -0.94 -12.43
N GLN A 85 11.24 -2.12 -12.11
CA GLN A 85 9.81 -2.30 -11.86
C GLN A 85 9.64 -2.91 -10.47
N CYS A 86 8.96 -2.17 -9.59
CA CYS A 86 8.65 -2.71 -8.28
C CYS A 86 7.60 -3.82 -8.40
N ALA A 87 7.87 -4.97 -7.79
CA ALA A 87 6.96 -6.12 -7.83
C ALA A 87 5.60 -5.89 -7.13
N GLY A 88 5.48 -4.82 -6.33
CA GLY A 88 4.23 -4.40 -5.67
C GLY A 88 3.34 -3.49 -6.52
N ASP A 89 3.88 -2.87 -7.57
CA ASP A 89 3.15 -1.98 -8.45
C ASP A 89 2.42 -2.79 -9.54
N THR A 90 1.29 -3.38 -9.15
CA THR A 90 0.35 -3.99 -10.11
C THR A 90 -0.73 -3.01 -10.56
N GLY A 91 -0.52 -1.70 -10.35
CA GLY A 91 -1.39 -0.63 -10.85
C GLY A 91 -2.82 -0.74 -10.35
N LEU A 92 -3.07 -0.29 -9.11
CA LEU A 92 -4.41 -0.24 -8.53
C LEU A 92 -4.84 1.19 -8.23
#